data_AF-A0A1H2U616-F1
#
_entry.id   AF-A0A1H2U616-F1
#
_cell.length_a   1.000
_cell.length_b   1.000
_cell.length_c   1.000
_cell.angle_alpha   90.00
_cell.angle_beta   90.00
_cell.angle_gamma   90.00
#
_symmetry.space_group_name_H-M   'P 1'
#
loop_
_entity.id
_entity.type
_entity.pdbx_description
1 polymer ?
#
loop_
_entity_poly.entity_id
_entity_poly.type
_entity_poly.pdbx_seq_one_letter_code
_entity_poly.pdbx_strand_id
1 'polypeptide(L)'
;MSEHFASALSGRSFINPVTNETVISSFQVGKHLEGLIQRHIPPDCLPAFLHEATHHWCFMHTTGLALSLLHQRALSDAAAYRGERRFDEDLARRLTGAMMRYEAFIALQRPLAEGLALFAEFDLSSHGTLPKLCPVLSRVADYFGPGAVAAFEPEERRDTVTRNLLDLILGTTRRRPDVVARRTDVLVRPAAPEDGGYLPGYLLVKALWSAGMGVDPRLGDPELFFAYFIAYFHTDLGTIAHLLDEDDDLRSVDRLIEYFVARVVRFGHADHRAHLDEFLAENKTHESFEDWARHGNVRWEVDEATAELGVRRLVSLHDETLENATEEDLVRNVALMFQRGVLSLGRHPVTITATDTNRFAVTSGETVVMTGTGTFDLPTGAAADGQAEISLDAYSGCAAIALSTAGGQPAYWFSDDASQEWQNSFLNTREALSQAEGESQEFLVLLRDVAKQASGVLYPLEIARDRATEATTVFTHLAVAVLTAAMDHRVPDLDAVATAVDLLGPSGLAGVFDRIRHIRALAWGGLVMSTGALPDVDTARKLFEEDRDIHGVSDDFDRTMDLIRRTGTEKLGNPLYTVRDGRPLFIL
;
A
#
# COMPACT_ATOMS: atom_id res chain seq x y z
N MET A 1 -15.23 -7.88 -1.40
CA MET A 1 -14.84 -8.97 -0.47
C MET A 1 -14.71 -10.38 -1.10
N SER A 2 -15.62 -10.87 -1.96
CA SER A 2 -15.40 -12.18 -2.62
C SER A 2 -14.16 -12.21 -3.51
N GLU A 3 -13.75 -11.07 -4.06
CA GLU A 3 -12.48 -10.93 -4.79
C GLU A 3 -11.25 -11.00 -3.90
N HIS A 4 -11.31 -10.58 -2.63
CA HIS A 4 -10.18 -10.72 -1.69
C HIS A 4 -9.94 -12.19 -1.34
N PHE A 5 -11.00 -12.95 -1.05
CA PHE A 5 -10.90 -14.40 -0.86
C PHE A 5 -10.52 -15.15 -2.15
N ALA A 6 -11.04 -14.71 -3.30
CA ALA A 6 -10.61 -15.25 -4.59
C ALA A 6 -9.14 -14.91 -4.89
N SER A 7 -8.63 -13.77 -4.41
CA SER A 7 -7.23 -13.37 -4.56
C SER A 7 -6.29 -14.29 -3.79
N ALA A 8 -6.64 -14.63 -2.54
CA ALA A 8 -5.92 -15.62 -1.74
C ALA A 8 -5.84 -16.99 -2.44
N LEU A 9 -6.91 -17.39 -3.13
CA LEU A 9 -6.93 -18.61 -3.95
C LEU A 9 -6.22 -18.46 -5.31
N SER A 10 -6.09 -17.23 -5.82
CA SER A 10 -5.44 -16.93 -7.10
C SER A 10 -3.92 -16.96 -7.03
N GLY A 11 -3.35 -17.06 -5.83
CA GLY A 11 -1.90 -16.98 -5.62
C GLY A 11 -1.34 -15.61 -5.99
N ARG A 12 -2.13 -14.54 -5.89
CA ARG A 12 -1.67 -13.15 -6.02
C ARG A 12 -1.40 -12.58 -4.64
N SER A 13 -0.43 -11.68 -4.56
CA SER A 13 -0.24 -10.89 -3.36
C SER A 13 -1.44 -9.99 -3.16
N PHE A 14 -1.83 -9.75 -1.91
CA PHE A 14 -2.90 -8.83 -1.60
C PHE A 14 -2.75 -8.29 -0.17
N ILE A 15 -3.41 -7.17 0.06
CA ILE A 15 -3.69 -6.67 1.40
C ILE A 15 -5.20 -6.63 1.64
N ASN A 16 -5.61 -7.01 2.86
CA ASN A 16 -6.92 -6.69 3.37
C ASN A 16 -6.84 -5.38 4.15
N PRO A 17 -7.44 -4.28 3.67
CA PRO A 17 -7.32 -2.96 4.30
C PRO A 17 -7.98 -2.86 5.68
N VAL A 18 -8.86 -3.81 6.04
CA VAL A 18 -9.51 -3.87 7.36
C VAL A 18 -8.61 -4.56 8.38
N THR A 19 -8.17 -5.78 8.06
CA THR A 19 -7.34 -6.56 8.99
C THR A 19 -5.86 -6.18 8.90
N ASN A 20 -5.49 -5.38 7.90
CA ASN A 20 -4.14 -5.15 7.41
C ASN A 20 -3.37 -6.44 7.05
N GLU A 21 -4.08 -7.57 6.97
CA GLU A 21 -3.48 -8.84 6.64
C GLU A 21 -2.93 -8.74 5.23
N THR A 22 -1.63 -8.99 5.13
CA THR A 22 -0.90 -8.95 3.89
C THR A 22 -0.53 -10.37 3.52
N VAL A 23 -0.56 -10.71 2.24
CA VAL A 23 -0.10 -12.01 1.75
C VAL A 23 0.82 -11.74 0.57
N ILE A 24 2.03 -12.29 0.62
CA ILE A 24 3.05 -12.06 -0.41
C ILE A 24 3.20 -13.33 -1.24
N SER A 25 2.54 -13.38 -2.39
CA SER A 25 2.52 -14.57 -3.26
C SER A 25 3.88 -15.03 -3.77
N SER A 26 4.83 -14.11 -3.94
CA SER A 26 6.20 -14.46 -4.35
C SER A 26 6.96 -15.16 -3.23
N PHE A 27 6.49 -15.08 -1.99
CA PHE A 27 7.15 -15.69 -0.86
C PHE A 27 6.82 -17.19 -0.81
N GLN A 28 7.72 -17.98 -1.41
CA GLN A 28 7.67 -19.43 -1.34
C GLN A 28 8.29 -19.88 -0.03
N VAL A 29 7.48 -19.94 1.04
CA VAL A 29 7.93 -20.35 2.38
C VAL A 29 8.80 -21.61 2.35
N GLY A 30 8.46 -22.64 1.56
CA GLY A 30 9.29 -23.85 1.45
C GLY A 30 10.74 -23.61 1.01
N LYS A 31 10.99 -22.55 0.23
CA LYS A 31 12.33 -22.13 -0.19
C LYS A 31 12.94 -21.08 0.74
N HIS A 32 12.11 -20.28 1.40
CA HIS A 32 12.55 -19.04 2.07
C HIS A 32 12.48 -19.12 3.59
N LEU A 33 11.93 -20.19 4.19
CA LEU A 33 11.77 -20.32 5.65
C LEU A 33 13.11 -20.28 6.38
N GLU A 34 14.10 -21.03 5.89
CA GLU A 34 15.44 -21.03 6.47
C GLU A 34 16.06 -19.62 6.39
N GLY A 35 15.95 -18.98 5.21
CA GLY A 35 16.39 -17.61 5.01
C GLY A 35 15.72 -16.66 5.99
N LEU A 36 14.41 -16.76 6.20
CA LEU A 36 13.69 -15.92 7.17
C LEU A 36 14.21 -16.10 8.60
N ILE A 37 14.37 -17.35 9.06
CA ILE A 37 14.92 -17.67 10.39
C ILE A 37 16.32 -17.06 10.54
N GLN A 38 17.11 -17.08 9.47
CA GLN A 38 18.46 -16.52 9.42
C GLN A 38 18.51 -15.04 9.04
N ARG A 39 17.35 -14.38 8.86
CA ARG A 39 17.25 -12.98 8.38
C ARG A 39 18.02 -12.72 7.08
N HIS A 40 17.86 -13.65 6.15
CA HIS A 40 18.47 -13.68 4.83
C HIS A 40 17.46 -14.13 3.77
N ILE A 41 16.41 -13.35 3.59
CA ILE A 41 15.41 -13.59 2.55
C ILE A 41 16.06 -13.38 1.17
N PRO A 42 15.82 -14.28 0.20
CA PRO A 42 16.32 -14.13 -1.16
C PRO A 42 15.91 -12.80 -1.83
N PRO A 43 16.83 -12.12 -2.54
CA PRO A 43 16.54 -10.83 -3.17
C PRO A 43 15.44 -10.85 -4.26
N ASP A 44 15.03 -12.01 -4.76
CA ASP A 44 13.90 -12.13 -5.69
C ASP A 44 12.54 -11.83 -5.05
N CYS A 45 12.44 -11.95 -3.73
CA CYS A 45 11.23 -11.58 -2.98
C CYS A 45 11.13 -10.08 -2.70
N LEU A 46 12.24 -9.34 -2.83
CA LEU A 46 12.32 -7.95 -2.39
C LEU A 46 11.31 -7.01 -3.09
N PRO A 47 11.06 -7.08 -4.42
CA PRO A 47 10.09 -6.20 -5.08
C PRO A 47 8.68 -6.37 -4.52
N ALA A 48 8.21 -7.62 -4.38
CA ALA A 48 6.91 -7.91 -3.81
C ALA A 48 6.87 -7.57 -2.31
N PHE A 49 7.96 -7.78 -1.57
CA PHE A 49 8.04 -7.36 -0.18
C PHE A 49 7.90 -5.85 -0.03
N LEU A 50 8.64 -5.05 -0.81
CA LEU A 50 8.51 -3.58 -0.81
C LEU A 50 7.08 -3.13 -1.12
N HIS A 51 6.48 -3.75 -2.13
CA HIS A 51 5.12 -3.43 -2.57
C HIS A 51 4.10 -3.70 -1.46
N GLU A 52 4.08 -4.92 -0.93
CA GLU A 52 3.10 -5.36 0.05
C GLU A 52 3.35 -4.74 1.44
N ALA A 53 4.61 -4.57 1.85
CA ALA A 53 4.94 -3.84 3.08
C ALA A 53 4.53 -2.37 2.99
N THR A 54 4.58 -1.74 1.81
CA THR A 54 4.09 -0.38 1.64
C THR A 54 2.59 -0.29 1.86
N HIS A 55 1.82 -1.20 1.27
CA HIS A 55 0.39 -1.32 1.53
C HIS A 55 0.12 -1.49 3.02
N HIS A 56 0.83 -2.41 3.67
CA HIS A 56 0.70 -2.66 5.09
C HIS A 56 0.94 -1.38 5.90
N TRP A 57 2.00 -0.63 5.59
CA TRP A 57 2.27 0.63 6.28
C TRP A 57 1.22 1.69 6.04
N CYS A 58 0.76 1.87 4.80
CA CYS A 58 -0.33 2.80 4.48
C CYS A 58 -1.54 2.56 5.37
N PHE A 59 -1.94 1.31 5.54
CA PHE A 59 -3.09 0.94 6.34
C PHE A 59 -2.77 0.75 7.82
N MET A 60 -1.52 0.84 8.29
CA MET A 60 -1.17 0.85 9.72
C MET A 60 -1.53 2.17 10.43
N HIS A 61 -1.58 3.27 9.69
CA HIS A 61 -1.82 4.59 10.25
C HIS A 61 -3.30 4.84 10.59
N THR A 62 -3.54 6.01 11.18
CA THR A 62 -4.82 6.45 11.77
C THR A 62 -5.99 6.35 10.81
N THR A 63 -5.79 6.64 9.53
CA THR A 63 -6.86 6.49 8.52
C THR A 63 -7.23 5.03 8.29
N GLY A 64 -6.23 4.13 8.25
CA GLY A 64 -6.47 2.69 8.17
C GLY A 64 -7.12 2.14 9.43
N LEU A 65 -6.77 2.69 10.61
CA LEU A 65 -7.44 2.35 11.86
C LEU A 65 -8.91 2.78 11.83
N ALA A 66 -9.20 4.04 11.47
CA ALA A 66 -10.55 4.56 11.36
C ALA A 66 -11.41 3.70 10.41
N LEU A 67 -10.85 3.29 9.27
CA LEU A 67 -11.51 2.41 8.32
C LEU A 67 -11.82 1.03 8.93
N SER A 68 -10.90 0.48 9.71
CA SER A 68 -11.05 -0.83 10.34
C SER A 68 -12.12 -0.81 11.43
N LEU A 69 -12.11 0.23 12.28
CA LEU A 69 -13.12 0.42 13.32
C LEU A 69 -14.50 0.69 12.68
N LEU A 70 -14.57 1.45 11.58
CA LEU A 70 -15.83 1.67 10.85
C LEU A 70 -16.39 0.36 10.32
N HIS A 71 -15.53 -0.49 9.77
CA HIS A 71 -15.92 -1.82 9.31
C HIS A 71 -16.35 -2.71 10.48
N GLN A 72 -15.61 -2.72 11.60
CA GLN A 72 -15.99 -3.47 12.81
C GLN A 72 -17.34 -3.04 13.38
N ARG A 73 -17.63 -1.73 13.42
CA ARG A 73 -18.96 -1.24 13.81
C ARG A 73 -20.05 -1.75 12.88
N ALA A 74 -19.81 -1.73 11.57
CA ALA A 74 -20.72 -2.33 10.60
C ALA A 74 -20.88 -3.85 10.82
N LEU A 75 -19.85 -4.54 11.32
CA LEU A 75 -19.96 -5.96 11.72
C LEU A 75 -20.98 -6.14 12.84
N SER A 76 -20.78 -5.41 13.93
CA SER A 76 -21.64 -5.45 15.11
C SER A 76 -23.09 -5.05 14.78
N ASP A 77 -23.28 -4.03 13.95
CA ASP A 77 -24.60 -3.58 13.51
C ASP A 77 -25.35 -4.66 12.73
N ALA A 78 -24.68 -5.34 11.79
CA ALA A 78 -25.35 -6.40 11.04
C ALA A 78 -25.69 -7.60 11.94
N ALA A 79 -24.81 -7.94 12.89
CA ALA A 79 -25.06 -9.00 13.87
C ALA A 79 -26.29 -8.69 14.74
N ALA A 80 -26.39 -7.45 15.25
CA ALA A 80 -27.56 -6.98 15.99
C ALA A 80 -28.83 -7.05 15.14
N TYR A 81 -28.77 -6.57 13.89
CA TYR A 81 -29.88 -6.61 12.95
C TYR A 81 -30.40 -8.04 12.68
N ARG A 82 -29.52 -9.05 12.69
CA ARG A 82 -29.90 -10.47 12.55
C ARG A 82 -30.63 -11.01 13.79
N GLY A 83 -30.21 -10.57 14.97
CA GLY A 83 -30.76 -11.02 16.25
C GLY A 83 -32.19 -10.51 16.49
N GLU A 84 -32.55 -9.40 15.86
CA GLU A 84 -33.86 -8.79 16.02
C GLU A 84 -34.95 -9.48 15.19
N ARG A 85 -36.13 -9.66 15.82
CA ARG A 85 -37.31 -10.24 15.13
C ARG A 85 -38.04 -9.22 14.25
N ARG A 86 -37.70 -7.94 14.33
CA ARG A 86 -38.35 -6.85 13.61
C ARG A 86 -37.28 -6.03 12.89
N PHE A 87 -37.59 -5.60 11.68
CA PHE A 87 -36.77 -4.68 10.90
C PHE A 87 -36.59 -3.35 11.66
N ASP A 88 -35.34 -3.00 11.96
CA ASP A 88 -34.92 -1.68 12.43
C ASP A 88 -34.39 -0.87 11.24
N GLU A 89 -35.11 0.19 10.86
CA GLU A 89 -34.77 1.05 9.72
C GLU A 89 -33.53 1.89 9.99
N ASP A 90 -33.34 2.38 11.21
CA ASP A 90 -32.23 3.26 11.55
C ASP A 90 -30.92 2.47 11.60
N LEU A 91 -30.96 1.24 12.12
CA LEU A 91 -29.81 0.32 12.07
C LEU A 91 -29.43 -0.05 10.63
N ALA A 92 -30.43 -0.32 9.78
CA ALA A 92 -30.18 -0.58 8.37
C ALA A 92 -29.58 0.64 7.65
N ARG A 93 -30.04 1.86 7.96
CA ARG A 93 -29.52 3.11 7.40
C ARG A 93 -28.06 3.35 7.83
N ARG A 94 -27.78 3.24 9.13
CA ARG A 94 -26.43 3.35 9.71
C ARG A 94 -25.45 2.37 9.09
N LEU A 95 -25.82 1.08 9.00
CA LEU A 95 -25.01 0.04 8.35
C LEU A 95 -24.71 0.39 6.89
N THR A 96 -25.73 0.81 6.15
CA THR A 96 -25.60 1.16 4.73
C THR A 96 -24.67 2.35 4.54
N GLY A 97 -24.85 3.42 5.32
CA GLY A 97 -23.98 4.60 5.29
C GLY A 97 -22.51 4.26 5.58
N ALA A 98 -22.26 3.44 6.61
CA ALA A 98 -20.91 2.99 6.96
C ALA A 98 -20.24 2.22 5.81
N MET A 99 -20.97 1.27 5.20
CA MET A 99 -20.45 0.48 4.09
C MET A 99 -20.25 1.30 2.81
N MET A 100 -21.12 2.29 2.54
CA MET A 100 -20.94 3.21 1.41
C MET A 100 -19.67 4.04 1.53
N ARG A 101 -19.40 4.60 2.72
CA ARG A 101 -18.17 5.36 2.98
C ARG A 101 -16.93 4.48 2.94
N TYR A 102 -17.02 3.26 3.48
CA TYR A 102 -15.95 2.27 3.38
C TYR A 102 -15.59 1.95 1.92
N GLU A 103 -16.58 1.57 1.09
CA GLU A 103 -16.33 1.21 -0.32
C GLU A 103 -15.83 2.42 -1.14
N ALA A 104 -16.41 3.60 -0.91
CA ALA A 104 -15.96 4.83 -1.55
C ALA A 104 -14.50 5.17 -1.18
N PHE A 105 -14.14 5.09 0.11
CA PHE A 105 -12.78 5.35 0.56
C PHE A 105 -11.78 4.35 0.00
N ILE A 106 -12.10 3.05 -0.02
CA ILE A 106 -11.25 2.04 -0.64
C ILE A 106 -11.04 2.31 -2.12
N ALA A 107 -12.09 2.70 -2.85
CA ALA A 107 -11.99 3.03 -4.27
C ALA A 107 -11.12 4.28 -4.51
N LEU A 108 -11.28 5.33 -3.69
CA LEU A 108 -10.46 6.54 -3.75
C LEU A 108 -8.99 6.25 -3.43
N GLN A 109 -8.74 5.46 -2.39
CA GLN A 109 -7.38 5.23 -1.91
C GLN A 109 -6.61 4.24 -2.77
N ARG A 110 -7.30 3.30 -3.45
CA ARG A 110 -6.62 2.23 -4.18
C ARG A 110 -5.55 2.74 -5.17
N PRO A 111 -5.81 3.69 -6.08
CA PRO A 111 -4.75 4.19 -6.96
C PRO A 111 -3.58 4.81 -6.20
N LEU A 112 -3.84 5.54 -5.11
CA LEU A 112 -2.78 6.19 -4.35
C LEU A 112 -1.90 5.16 -3.62
N ALA A 113 -2.52 4.16 -2.98
CA ALA A 113 -1.84 3.05 -2.31
C ALA A 113 -1.00 2.24 -3.30
N GLU A 114 -1.58 1.84 -4.43
CA GLU A 114 -0.88 1.09 -5.48
C GLU A 114 0.24 1.91 -6.10
N GLY A 115 0.01 3.19 -6.36
CA GLY A 115 1.02 4.10 -6.86
C GLY A 115 2.22 4.24 -5.93
N LEU A 116 1.95 4.33 -4.62
CA LEU A 116 2.99 4.44 -3.61
C LEU A 116 3.74 3.11 -3.40
N ALA A 117 3.03 1.98 -3.47
CA ALA A 117 3.64 0.65 -3.45
C ALA A 117 4.55 0.42 -4.67
N LEU A 118 4.13 0.86 -5.86
CA LEU A 118 4.98 0.84 -7.07
C LEU A 118 6.15 1.81 -6.98
N PHE A 119 5.97 2.97 -6.32
CA PHE A 119 7.07 3.88 -6.01
C PHE A 119 8.08 3.23 -5.07
N ALA A 120 7.63 2.52 -4.03
CA ALA A 120 8.50 1.74 -3.15
C ALA A 120 9.26 0.65 -3.93
N GLU A 121 8.54 -0.06 -4.79
CA GLU A 121 9.09 -1.13 -5.62
C GLU A 121 10.17 -0.61 -6.59
N PHE A 122 9.94 0.51 -7.28
CA PHE A 122 10.77 0.95 -8.41
C PHE A 122 11.69 2.15 -8.13
N ASP A 123 11.34 3.05 -7.21
CA ASP A 123 12.00 4.36 -7.07
C ASP A 123 12.57 4.64 -5.67
N LEU A 124 12.03 4.04 -4.60
CA LEU A 124 12.47 4.29 -3.22
C LEU A 124 13.95 3.94 -2.99
N SER A 125 14.76 4.87 -2.51
CA SER A 125 16.17 4.63 -2.15
C SER A 125 16.41 4.88 -0.67
N SER A 126 17.50 4.34 -0.11
CA SER A 126 17.95 4.69 1.24
C SER A 126 18.95 5.84 1.27
N HIS A 127 19.25 6.44 0.11
CA HIS A 127 19.95 7.72 0.00
C HIS A 127 19.04 8.86 0.47
N GLY A 128 18.97 9.03 1.80
CA GLY A 128 18.04 9.96 2.40
C GLY A 128 18.62 10.81 3.53
N THR A 129 17.84 11.83 3.85
CA THR A 129 18.04 12.86 4.88
C THR A 129 17.29 12.52 6.17
N LEU A 130 16.44 11.49 6.14
CA LEU A 130 15.76 11.03 7.34
C LEU A 130 16.76 10.58 8.41
N PRO A 131 16.58 10.97 9.68
CA PRO A 131 17.45 10.53 10.77
C PRO A 131 17.46 9.00 10.94
N LYS A 132 16.34 8.34 10.61
CA LYS A 132 16.17 6.89 10.69
C LYS A 132 15.59 6.39 9.37
N LEU A 133 15.83 5.11 9.07
CA LEU A 133 15.18 4.49 7.92
C LEU A 133 13.66 4.57 8.07
N CYS A 134 12.96 4.82 6.98
CA CYS A 134 11.52 4.64 6.95
C CYS A 134 11.20 3.17 7.31
N PRO A 135 10.07 2.89 7.94
CA PRO A 135 9.83 1.56 8.49
C PRO A 135 9.91 0.42 7.46
N VAL A 136 9.47 0.66 6.22
CA VAL A 136 9.59 -0.30 5.10
C VAL A 136 11.06 -0.62 4.82
N LEU A 137 11.92 0.39 4.67
CA LEU A 137 13.36 0.17 4.43
C LEU A 137 14.07 -0.41 5.66
N SER A 138 13.61 -0.10 6.87
CA SER A 138 14.09 -0.75 8.09
C SER A 138 13.81 -2.27 8.03
N ARG A 139 12.61 -2.68 7.62
CA ARG A 139 12.31 -4.13 7.47
C ARG A 139 13.12 -4.77 6.34
N VAL A 140 13.37 -4.03 5.25
CA VAL A 140 14.27 -4.51 4.20
C VAL A 140 15.68 -4.72 4.75
N ALA A 141 16.18 -3.81 5.58
CA ALA A 141 17.48 -3.94 6.21
C ALA A 141 17.55 -5.18 7.11
N ASP A 142 16.50 -5.42 7.89
CA ASP A 142 16.43 -6.54 8.83
C ASP A 142 16.45 -7.90 8.14
N TYR A 143 15.82 -8.03 6.97
CA TYR A 143 15.57 -9.33 6.35
C TYR A 143 16.32 -9.60 5.04
N PHE A 144 16.75 -8.55 4.32
CA PHE A 144 17.48 -8.66 3.06
C PHE A 144 18.91 -8.13 3.18
N GLY A 145 19.22 -7.39 4.25
CA GLY A 145 20.58 -7.01 4.59
C GLY A 145 21.41 -8.23 5.00
N PRO A 146 22.74 -8.19 4.84
CA PRO A 146 23.60 -9.20 5.43
C PRO A 146 23.61 -8.98 6.95
N GLY A 147 23.37 -10.06 7.71
CA GLY A 147 23.38 -10.03 9.18
C GLY A 147 24.69 -9.51 9.80
N ALA A 148 25.78 -9.46 9.03
CA ALA A 148 27.04 -8.83 9.42
C ALA A 148 26.91 -7.32 9.73
N VAL A 149 25.88 -6.63 9.20
CA VAL A 149 25.62 -5.21 9.50
C VAL A 149 25.39 -4.98 11.00
N ALA A 150 24.68 -5.90 11.66
CA ALA A 150 24.41 -5.81 13.09
C ALA A 150 25.67 -5.84 13.97
N ALA A 151 26.80 -6.34 13.44
CA ALA A 151 28.07 -6.44 14.16
C ALA A 151 28.98 -5.19 14.01
N PHE A 152 28.60 -4.18 13.22
CA PHE A 152 29.41 -2.97 13.08
C PHE A 152 29.27 -2.04 14.29
N GLU A 153 30.42 -1.60 14.81
CA GLU A 153 30.57 -0.56 15.83
C GLU A 153 31.49 0.55 15.30
N PRO A 154 31.21 1.84 15.57
CA PRO A 154 30.07 2.42 16.31
C PRO A 154 28.76 2.47 15.51
N GLU A 155 27.64 2.63 16.21
CA GLU A 155 26.26 2.71 15.66
C GLU A 155 26.11 3.71 14.50
N GLU A 156 26.73 4.90 14.57
CA GLU A 156 26.68 5.88 13.47
C GLU A 156 27.25 5.34 12.14
N ARG A 157 28.29 4.48 12.22
CA ARG A 157 28.84 3.82 11.03
C ARG A 157 27.93 2.69 10.56
N ARG A 158 27.17 2.07 11.48
CA ARG A 158 26.17 1.06 11.15
C ARG A 158 25.15 1.66 10.19
N ASP A 159 24.55 2.81 10.52
CA ASP A 159 23.53 3.44 9.67
C ASP A 159 24.03 3.79 8.27
N THR A 160 25.22 4.38 8.18
CA THR A 160 25.82 4.72 6.87
C THR A 160 26.10 3.46 6.04
N VAL A 161 26.62 2.40 6.67
CA VAL A 161 26.88 1.12 6.00
C VAL A 161 25.58 0.45 5.59
N THR A 162 24.56 0.43 6.47
CA THR A 162 23.22 -0.09 6.19
C THR A 162 22.62 0.58 4.98
N ARG A 163 22.62 1.92 4.92
CA ARG A 163 22.09 2.69 3.78
C ARG A 163 22.82 2.36 2.48
N ASN A 164 24.15 2.43 2.46
CA ASN A 164 24.92 2.12 1.24
C ASN A 164 24.65 0.70 0.71
N LEU A 165 24.44 -0.25 1.61
CA LEU A 165 24.19 -1.64 1.29
C LEU A 165 22.75 -1.89 0.84
N LEU A 166 21.78 -1.23 1.48
CA LEU A 166 20.41 -1.19 1.01
C LEU A 166 20.33 -0.65 -0.41
N ASP A 167 21.00 0.47 -0.71
CA ASP A 167 21.01 1.04 -2.06
C ASP A 167 21.65 0.09 -3.09
N LEU A 168 22.69 -0.65 -2.69
CA LEU A 168 23.27 -1.71 -3.53
C LEU A 168 22.26 -2.84 -3.78
N ILE A 169 21.57 -3.33 -2.74
CA ILE A 169 20.58 -4.41 -2.83
C ILE A 169 19.37 -3.97 -3.68
N LEU A 170 18.83 -2.78 -3.41
CA LEU A 170 17.72 -2.18 -4.17
C LEU A 170 18.11 -1.96 -5.63
N GLY A 171 19.27 -1.34 -5.86
CA GLY A 171 19.76 -1.03 -7.20
C GLY A 171 20.06 -2.27 -8.04
N THR A 172 20.65 -3.31 -7.44
CA THR A 172 20.91 -4.58 -8.13
C THR A 172 19.62 -5.34 -8.41
N THR A 173 18.69 -5.39 -7.45
CA THR A 173 17.40 -6.08 -7.61
C THR A 173 16.54 -5.44 -8.70
N ARG A 174 16.43 -4.11 -8.73
CA ARG A 174 15.62 -3.38 -9.73
C ARG A 174 16.12 -3.50 -11.16
N ARG A 175 17.40 -3.83 -11.35
CA ARG A 175 18.01 -4.07 -12.67
C ARG A 175 17.82 -5.50 -13.16
N ARG A 176 17.27 -6.39 -12.34
CA ARG A 176 17.02 -7.77 -12.78
C ARG A 176 15.96 -7.81 -13.89
N PRO A 177 16.09 -8.72 -14.87
CA PRO A 177 15.16 -8.77 -16.01
C PRO A 177 13.69 -8.92 -15.62
N ASP A 178 13.38 -9.70 -14.57
CA ASP A 178 12.03 -9.91 -14.07
C ASP A 178 11.40 -8.63 -13.49
N VAL A 179 12.19 -7.81 -12.79
CA VAL A 179 11.72 -6.54 -12.23
C VAL A 179 11.57 -5.48 -13.31
N VAL A 180 12.49 -5.43 -14.27
CA VAL A 180 12.37 -4.54 -15.45
C VAL A 180 11.15 -4.89 -16.28
N ALA A 181 10.90 -6.18 -16.52
CA ALA A 181 9.71 -6.65 -17.24
C ALA A 181 8.43 -6.26 -16.49
N ARG A 182 8.40 -6.41 -15.15
CA ARG A 182 7.26 -5.99 -14.33
C ARG A 182 7.02 -4.48 -14.37
N ARG A 183 8.07 -3.66 -14.27
CA ARG A 183 7.96 -2.19 -14.42
C ARG A 183 7.42 -1.81 -15.80
N THR A 184 7.89 -2.49 -16.84
CA THR A 184 7.44 -2.28 -18.22
C THR A 184 5.97 -2.66 -18.38
N ASP A 185 5.54 -3.82 -17.83
CA ASP A 185 4.14 -4.26 -17.81
C ASP A 185 3.23 -3.19 -17.20
N VAL A 186 3.62 -2.65 -16.04
CA VAL A 186 2.88 -1.56 -15.38
C VAL A 186 2.77 -0.33 -16.28
N LEU A 187 3.86 0.06 -16.95
CA LEU A 187 3.90 1.27 -17.78
C LEU A 187 3.17 1.14 -19.12
N VAL A 188 2.92 -0.08 -19.61
CA VAL A 188 2.15 -0.31 -20.86
C VAL A 188 0.67 -0.60 -20.62
N ARG A 189 0.26 -0.83 -19.36
CA ARG A 189 -1.15 -1.05 -18.99
C ARG A 189 -2.03 0.15 -19.37
N PRO A 190 -3.33 -0.06 -19.63
CA PRO A 190 -4.27 1.05 -19.74
C PRO A 190 -4.30 1.86 -18.44
N ALA A 191 -4.35 3.19 -18.55
CA ALA A 191 -4.59 4.08 -17.39
C ALA A 191 -6.09 4.08 -17.01
N ALA A 192 -6.65 2.90 -16.84
CA ALA A 192 -8.06 2.68 -16.57
C ALA A 192 -8.24 2.37 -15.07
N PRO A 193 -9.19 3.01 -14.37
CA PRO A 193 -9.44 2.74 -12.95
C PRO A 193 -9.73 1.26 -12.64
N GLU A 194 -10.31 0.53 -13.60
CA GLU A 194 -10.72 -0.87 -13.46
C GLU A 194 -9.53 -1.83 -13.39
N ASP A 195 -8.34 -1.44 -13.85
CA ASP A 195 -7.11 -2.25 -13.75
C ASP A 195 -6.41 -2.07 -12.39
N GLY A 196 -7.20 -1.98 -11.31
CA GLY A 196 -6.70 -1.87 -9.94
C GLY A 196 -6.01 -0.54 -9.60
N GLY A 197 -5.94 0.42 -10.53
CA GLY A 197 -5.33 1.72 -10.28
C GLY A 197 -3.79 1.76 -10.34
N TYR A 198 -3.12 0.68 -10.80
CA TYR A 198 -1.66 0.58 -10.85
C TYR A 198 -0.97 1.74 -11.59
N LEU A 199 -1.13 1.82 -12.91
CA LEU A 199 -0.51 2.87 -13.72
C LEU A 199 -0.96 4.29 -13.33
N PRO A 200 -2.27 4.60 -13.24
CA PRO A 200 -2.69 5.97 -12.91
C PRO A 200 -2.23 6.39 -11.51
N GLY A 201 -2.21 5.45 -10.56
CA GLY A 201 -1.64 5.63 -9.23
C GLY A 201 -0.16 5.96 -9.26
N TYR A 202 0.63 5.14 -9.95
CA TYR A 202 2.07 5.32 -10.04
C TYR A 202 2.43 6.66 -10.69
N LEU A 203 1.76 7.02 -11.79
CA LEU A 203 1.97 8.32 -12.44
C LEU A 203 1.56 9.49 -11.55
N LEU A 204 0.47 9.37 -10.78
CA LEU A 204 0.06 10.38 -9.80
C LEU A 204 1.14 10.57 -8.73
N VAL A 205 1.62 9.51 -8.10
CA VAL A 205 2.66 9.61 -7.06
C VAL A 205 3.94 10.21 -7.63
N LYS A 206 4.36 9.82 -8.85
CA LYS A 206 5.51 10.43 -9.53
C LYS A 206 5.30 11.92 -9.85
N ALA A 207 4.10 12.30 -10.26
CA ALA A 207 3.74 13.69 -10.51
C ALA A 207 3.81 14.52 -9.22
N LEU A 208 3.20 14.04 -8.14
CA LEU A 208 3.24 14.71 -6.83
C LEU A 208 4.67 14.78 -6.27
N TRP A 209 5.48 13.76 -6.49
CA TRP A 209 6.90 13.78 -6.15
C TRP A 209 7.65 14.88 -6.89
N SER A 210 7.51 14.94 -8.22
CA SER A 210 8.12 15.99 -9.04
C SER A 210 7.63 17.40 -8.69
N ALA A 211 6.33 17.57 -8.42
CA ALA A 211 5.78 18.84 -7.99
C ALA A 211 6.37 19.27 -6.64
N GLY A 212 6.40 18.36 -5.67
CA GLY A 212 6.98 18.59 -4.35
C GLY A 212 8.47 18.97 -4.43
N MET A 213 9.26 18.29 -5.27
CA MET A 213 10.65 18.66 -5.54
C MET A 213 10.82 20.08 -6.09
N GLY A 214 9.87 20.54 -6.90
CA GLY A 214 9.85 21.91 -7.43
C GLY A 214 9.62 22.97 -6.36
N VAL A 215 8.95 22.61 -5.26
CA VAL A 215 8.64 23.49 -4.13
C VAL A 215 9.73 23.43 -3.04
N ASP A 216 10.11 22.22 -2.62
CA ASP A 216 11.17 21.99 -1.62
C ASP A 216 12.14 20.90 -2.11
N PRO A 217 13.43 21.24 -2.37
CA PRO A 217 14.42 20.28 -2.85
C PRO A 217 14.65 19.07 -1.95
N ARG A 218 14.30 19.14 -0.65
CA ARG A 218 14.41 17.99 0.26
C ARG A 218 13.51 16.85 -0.18
N LEU A 219 12.37 17.14 -0.83
CA LEU A 219 11.51 16.11 -1.40
C LEU A 219 12.16 15.37 -2.57
N GLY A 220 13.34 15.79 -3.05
CA GLY A 220 14.13 15.01 -4.01
C GLY A 220 14.71 13.72 -3.42
N ASP A 221 14.74 13.61 -2.09
CA ASP A 221 14.99 12.38 -1.37
C ASP A 221 13.76 11.45 -1.45
N PRO A 222 13.85 10.30 -2.15
CA PRO A 222 12.72 9.39 -2.28
C PRO A 222 12.23 8.83 -0.95
N GLU A 223 13.10 8.67 0.04
CA GLU A 223 12.74 8.13 1.36
C GLU A 223 11.95 9.15 2.17
N LEU A 224 12.45 10.39 2.21
CA LEU A 224 11.74 11.49 2.88
C LEU A 224 10.39 11.73 2.21
N PHE A 225 10.34 11.80 0.88
CA PHE A 225 9.07 11.94 0.16
C PHE A 225 8.12 10.79 0.51
N PHE A 226 8.58 9.54 0.46
CA PHE A 226 7.76 8.37 0.77
C PHE A 226 7.17 8.44 2.18
N ALA A 227 8.00 8.68 3.21
CA ALA A 227 7.54 8.74 4.59
C ALA A 227 6.61 9.94 4.85
N TYR A 228 6.95 11.12 4.29
CA TYR A 228 6.15 12.33 4.38
C TYR A 228 4.79 12.16 3.68
N PHE A 229 4.77 11.52 2.52
CA PHE A 229 3.56 11.25 1.75
C PHE A 229 2.59 10.36 2.52
N ILE A 230 3.11 9.30 3.15
CA ILE A 230 2.31 8.44 4.03
C ILE A 230 1.72 9.28 5.18
N ALA A 231 2.54 10.09 5.86
CA ALA A 231 2.04 10.94 6.94
C ALA A 231 0.93 11.89 6.44
N TYR A 232 1.13 12.57 5.31
CA TYR A 232 0.20 13.57 4.78
C TYR A 232 -1.19 13.00 4.47
N PHE A 233 -1.27 11.80 3.88
CA PHE A 233 -2.53 11.19 3.45
C PHE A 233 -3.11 10.19 4.45
N HIS A 234 -2.28 9.43 5.16
CA HIS A 234 -2.73 8.33 6.01
C HIS A 234 -2.87 8.71 7.50
N THR A 235 -2.42 9.90 7.90
CA THR A 235 -2.67 10.46 9.24
C THR A 235 -3.59 11.69 9.20
N ASP A 236 -4.28 11.93 8.09
CA ASP A 236 -5.12 13.11 7.87
C ASP A 236 -6.43 13.07 8.67
N LEU A 237 -6.50 13.89 9.73
CA LEU A 237 -7.68 14.03 10.58
C LEU A 237 -8.91 14.57 9.82
N GLY A 238 -8.72 15.34 8.74
CA GLY A 238 -9.86 15.79 7.95
C GLY A 238 -10.46 14.67 7.10
N THR A 239 -9.62 13.78 6.55
CA THR A 239 -10.10 12.56 5.89
C THR A 239 -10.88 11.71 6.89
N ILE A 240 -10.38 11.54 8.11
CA ILE A 240 -11.06 10.79 9.18
C ILE A 240 -12.41 11.44 9.55
N ALA A 241 -12.46 12.77 9.68
CA ALA A 241 -13.70 13.48 9.93
C ALA A 241 -14.76 13.13 8.88
N HIS A 242 -14.43 13.19 7.59
CA HIS A 242 -15.38 12.87 6.53
C HIS A 242 -15.69 11.37 6.38
N LEU A 243 -14.71 10.50 6.61
CA LEU A 243 -14.89 9.04 6.58
C LEU A 243 -15.85 8.56 7.67
N LEU A 244 -15.74 9.14 8.86
CA LEU A 244 -16.54 8.80 10.03
C LEU A 244 -17.77 9.70 10.20
N ASP A 245 -18.22 10.35 9.13
CA ASP A 245 -19.45 11.11 9.16
C ASP A 245 -20.65 10.20 9.50
N GLU A 246 -21.53 10.66 10.38
CA GLU A 246 -22.67 9.86 10.85
C GLU A 246 -23.88 10.01 9.94
N ASP A 247 -23.90 11.04 9.09
CA ASP A 247 -24.89 11.18 8.04
C ASP A 247 -24.87 9.92 7.16
N ASP A 248 -26.02 9.28 6.99
CA ASP A 248 -26.17 7.98 6.33
C ASP A 248 -26.67 8.10 4.88
N ASP A 249 -26.51 9.28 4.29
CA ASP A 249 -26.90 9.58 2.93
C ASP A 249 -25.71 9.58 1.94
N LEU A 250 -26.04 9.65 0.65
CA LEU A 250 -25.06 9.79 -0.43
C LEU A 250 -24.24 11.09 -0.33
N ARG A 251 -24.72 12.12 0.37
CA ARG A 251 -23.99 13.38 0.50
C ARG A 251 -22.77 13.23 1.40
N SER A 252 -22.82 12.36 2.42
CA SER A 252 -21.64 12.02 3.22
C SER A 252 -20.51 11.46 2.34
N VAL A 253 -20.85 10.58 1.38
CA VAL A 253 -19.91 10.02 0.41
C VAL A 253 -19.38 11.10 -0.53
N ASP A 254 -20.26 11.97 -1.03
CA ASP A 254 -19.84 13.06 -1.93
C ASP A 254 -18.87 14.01 -1.22
N ARG A 255 -19.12 14.37 0.05
CA ARG A 255 -18.21 15.20 0.87
C ARG A 255 -16.85 14.52 1.10
N LEU A 256 -16.84 13.20 1.31
CA LEU A 256 -15.60 12.43 1.45
C LEU A 256 -14.78 12.48 0.15
N ILE A 257 -15.43 12.24 -1.00
CA ILE A 257 -14.79 12.32 -2.32
C ILE A 257 -14.24 13.72 -2.57
N GLU A 258 -15.06 14.76 -2.38
CA GLU A 258 -14.66 16.16 -2.57
C GLU A 258 -13.45 16.53 -1.70
N TYR A 259 -13.49 16.18 -0.41
CA TYR A 259 -12.39 16.45 0.50
C TYR A 259 -11.11 15.73 0.08
N PHE A 260 -11.19 14.43 -0.23
CA PHE A 260 -10.03 13.62 -0.60
C PHE A 260 -9.39 14.10 -1.90
N VAL A 261 -10.19 14.40 -2.93
CA VAL A 261 -9.69 14.95 -4.20
C VAL A 261 -9.06 16.33 -3.97
N ALA A 262 -9.70 17.21 -3.20
CA ALA A 262 -9.13 18.49 -2.84
C ALA A 262 -7.82 18.35 -2.05
N ARG A 263 -7.69 17.29 -1.24
CA ARG A 263 -6.46 16.98 -0.50
C ARG A 263 -5.32 16.60 -1.42
N VAL A 264 -5.56 15.77 -2.44
CA VAL A 264 -4.57 15.40 -3.46
C VAL A 264 -4.11 16.63 -4.25
N VAL A 265 -5.05 17.50 -4.66
CA VAL A 265 -4.71 18.75 -5.36
C VAL A 265 -3.90 19.67 -4.46
N ARG A 266 -4.31 19.85 -3.20
CA ARG A 266 -3.60 20.70 -2.22
C ARG A 266 -2.16 20.24 -2.00
N PHE A 267 -1.89 18.93 -1.93
CA PHE A 267 -0.52 18.43 -1.83
C PHE A 267 0.37 19.01 -2.94
N GLY A 268 -0.10 19.05 -4.19
CA GLY A 268 0.68 19.58 -5.31
C GLY A 268 0.97 21.09 -5.24
N HIS A 269 0.25 21.84 -4.40
CA HIS A 269 0.37 23.29 -4.24
C HIS A 269 0.86 23.72 -2.85
N ALA A 270 0.99 22.77 -1.91
CA ALA A 270 1.30 23.06 -0.52
C ALA A 270 2.71 23.65 -0.36
N ASP A 271 2.88 24.56 0.61
CA ASP A 271 4.22 24.93 1.09
C ASP A 271 4.77 23.79 1.96
N HIS A 272 5.40 22.82 1.32
CA HIS A 272 5.96 21.65 2.01
C HIS A 272 7.06 22.00 3.01
N ARG A 273 7.66 23.19 2.96
CA ARG A 273 8.82 23.50 3.81
C ARG A 273 8.46 23.43 5.28
N ALA A 274 7.38 24.10 5.67
CA ALA A 274 6.91 24.14 7.05
C ALA A 274 6.44 22.76 7.53
N HIS A 275 5.72 22.03 6.66
CA HIS A 275 5.26 20.68 6.96
C HIS A 275 6.42 19.70 7.19
N LEU A 276 7.48 19.80 6.39
CA LEU A 276 8.67 18.97 6.54
C LEU A 276 9.45 19.28 7.81
N ASP A 277 9.55 20.56 8.20
CA ASP A 277 10.21 20.95 9.45
C ASP A 277 9.46 20.37 10.67
N GLU A 278 8.13 20.41 10.66
CA GLU A 278 7.31 19.76 11.67
C GLU A 278 7.48 18.24 11.66
N PHE A 279 7.35 17.60 10.48
CA PHE A 279 7.50 16.16 10.30
C PHE A 279 8.84 15.63 10.84
N LEU A 280 9.94 16.35 10.56
CA LEU A 280 11.28 15.95 10.99
C LEU A 280 11.54 16.22 12.48
N ALA A 281 10.80 17.14 13.10
CA ALA A 281 10.92 17.45 14.53
C ALA A 281 10.14 16.46 15.42
N GLU A 282 9.18 15.73 14.86
CA GLU A 282 8.31 14.83 15.61
C GLU A 282 9.07 13.61 16.18
N ASN A 283 9.24 13.61 17.49
CA ASN A 283 9.55 12.43 18.29
C ASN A 283 8.68 12.50 19.56
N LYS A 284 7.45 11.99 19.46
CA LYS A 284 6.51 11.98 20.59
C LYS A 284 6.16 10.55 20.97
N THR A 285 6.23 10.29 22.27
CA THR A 285 5.56 9.15 22.89
C THR A 285 4.20 9.61 23.38
N HIS A 286 3.19 8.76 23.27
CA HIS A 286 1.82 9.07 23.69
C HIS A 286 1.43 8.23 24.90
N GLU A 287 0.68 8.83 25.82
CA GLU A 287 0.27 8.16 27.07
C GLU A 287 -1.09 7.47 26.95
N SER A 288 -1.93 7.87 25.99
CA SER A 288 -3.27 7.32 25.78
C SER A 288 -3.68 7.33 24.30
N PHE A 289 -4.78 6.64 23.97
CA PHE A 289 -5.34 6.66 22.62
C PHE A 289 -5.82 8.04 22.20
N GLU A 290 -6.51 8.77 23.09
CA GLU A 290 -6.94 10.15 22.81
C GLU A 290 -5.73 11.08 22.57
N ASP A 291 -4.67 10.93 23.38
CA ASP A 291 -3.44 11.70 23.22
C ASP A 291 -2.75 11.39 21.89
N TRP A 292 -2.66 10.12 21.50
CA TRP A 292 -2.18 9.70 20.20
C TRP A 292 -3.06 10.21 19.04
N ALA A 293 -4.38 10.08 19.14
CA ALA A 293 -5.31 10.55 18.12
C ALA A 293 -5.19 12.07 17.92
N ARG A 294 -5.01 12.83 19.00
CA ARG A 294 -4.91 14.29 18.95
C ARG A 294 -3.54 14.79 18.49
N HIS A 295 -2.45 14.13 18.88
CA HIS A 295 -1.09 14.65 18.76
C HIS A 295 -0.12 13.80 17.93
N GLY A 296 -0.49 12.57 17.56
CA GLY A 296 0.27 11.66 16.70
C GLY A 296 -0.13 11.74 15.23
N ASN A 297 -0.96 12.73 14.87
CA ASN A 297 -1.49 12.94 13.54
C ASN A 297 -1.13 14.33 13.03
N VAL A 298 -0.87 14.43 11.73
CA VAL A 298 -0.53 15.69 11.09
C VAL A 298 -1.79 16.52 10.85
N ARG A 299 -1.68 17.84 11.00
CA ARG A 299 -2.78 18.80 10.80
C ARG A 299 -2.56 19.73 9.60
N TRP A 300 -1.64 19.35 8.72
CA TRP A 300 -1.20 20.18 7.59
C TRP A 300 -2.38 20.59 6.72
N GLU A 301 -2.66 21.89 6.63
CA GLU A 301 -3.76 22.44 5.84
C GLU A 301 -5.15 21.90 6.21
N VAL A 302 -5.33 21.41 7.43
CA VAL A 302 -6.65 21.05 7.99
C VAL A 302 -6.99 22.11 9.03
N ASP A 303 -8.18 22.71 8.95
CA ASP A 303 -8.60 23.66 9.97
C ASP A 303 -8.82 22.95 11.32
N GLU A 304 -8.57 23.67 12.41
CA GLU A 304 -8.61 23.11 13.76
C GLU A 304 -9.96 22.48 14.11
N ALA A 305 -11.07 23.04 13.60
CA ALA A 305 -12.40 22.51 13.89
C ALA A 305 -12.64 21.17 13.19
N THR A 306 -12.22 21.04 11.93
CA THR A 306 -12.25 19.79 11.18
C THR A 306 -11.31 18.74 11.79
N ALA A 307 -10.11 19.12 12.20
CA ALA A 307 -9.16 18.22 12.85
C ALA A 307 -9.73 17.68 14.18
N GLU A 308 -10.26 18.55 15.05
CA GLU A 308 -10.86 18.13 16.32
C GLU A 308 -12.15 17.31 16.11
N LEU A 309 -12.91 17.57 15.02
CA LEU A 309 -14.01 16.70 14.63
C LEU A 309 -13.52 15.29 14.28
N GLY A 310 -12.42 15.17 13.53
CA GLY A 310 -11.79 13.89 13.19
C GLY A 310 -11.34 13.13 14.44
N VAL A 311 -10.65 13.81 15.37
CA VAL A 311 -10.24 13.22 16.66
C VAL A 311 -11.45 12.71 17.45
N ARG A 312 -12.46 13.56 17.66
CA ARG A 312 -13.66 13.17 18.43
C ARG A 312 -14.39 11.98 17.82
N ARG A 313 -14.55 11.94 16.49
CA ARG A 313 -15.19 10.83 15.80
C ARG A 313 -14.38 9.54 15.92
N LEU A 314 -13.06 9.62 15.79
CA LEU A 314 -12.19 8.46 15.94
C LEU A 314 -12.21 7.89 17.36
N VAL A 315 -12.08 8.75 18.37
CA VAL A 315 -12.14 8.35 19.79
C VAL A 315 -13.50 7.75 20.11
N SER A 316 -14.59 8.41 19.72
CA SER A 316 -15.94 7.87 19.94
C SER A 316 -16.13 6.49 19.29
N LEU A 317 -15.60 6.29 18.09
CA LEU A 317 -15.70 5.02 17.39
C LEU A 317 -14.81 3.94 18.01
N HIS A 318 -13.60 4.30 18.46
CA HIS A 318 -12.73 3.43 19.24
C HIS A 318 -13.43 2.97 20.52
N ASP A 319 -13.99 3.90 21.29
CA ASP A 319 -14.66 3.59 22.56
C ASP A 319 -15.92 2.74 22.33
N GLU A 320 -16.66 2.99 21.25
CA GLU A 320 -17.80 2.17 20.85
C GLU A 320 -17.38 0.73 20.50
N THR A 321 -16.28 0.55 19.78
CA THR A 321 -15.87 -0.75 19.22
C THR A 321 -14.94 -1.55 20.12
N LEU A 322 -14.24 -0.92 21.07
CA LEU A 322 -13.25 -1.57 21.92
C LEU A 322 -13.52 -1.36 23.41
N GLU A 323 -13.92 -0.18 23.87
CA GLU A 323 -14.11 0.02 25.32
C GLU A 323 -15.49 -0.44 25.81
N ASN A 324 -16.51 -0.25 24.98
CA ASN A 324 -17.92 -0.54 25.31
C ASN A 324 -18.49 -1.75 24.55
N ALA A 325 -17.62 -2.49 23.84
CA ALA A 325 -18.01 -3.69 23.13
C ALA A 325 -18.51 -4.80 24.09
N THR A 326 -19.39 -5.67 23.59
CA THR A 326 -19.72 -6.90 24.31
C THR A 326 -18.46 -7.75 24.48
N GLU A 327 -18.41 -8.66 25.48
CA GLU A 327 -17.22 -9.50 25.71
C GLU A 327 -16.81 -10.29 24.45
N GLU A 328 -17.80 -10.78 23.69
CA GLU A 328 -17.62 -11.49 22.43
C GLU A 328 -17.06 -10.56 21.33
N ASP A 329 -17.68 -9.39 21.12
CA ASP A 329 -17.21 -8.41 20.13
C ASP A 329 -15.83 -7.85 20.50
N LEU A 330 -15.54 -7.69 21.79
CA LEU A 330 -14.29 -7.14 22.30
C LEU A 330 -13.11 -8.05 21.94
N VAL A 331 -13.22 -9.34 22.22
CA VAL A 331 -12.15 -10.31 21.91
C VAL A 331 -11.87 -10.30 20.41
N ARG A 332 -12.92 -10.33 19.58
CA ARG A 332 -12.79 -10.25 18.12
C ARG A 332 -12.14 -8.93 17.67
N ASN A 333 -12.62 -7.79 18.16
CA ASN A 333 -12.17 -6.48 17.71
C ASN A 333 -10.72 -6.22 18.12
N VAL A 334 -10.32 -6.62 19.33
CA VAL A 334 -8.92 -6.57 19.80
C VAL A 334 -8.02 -7.47 18.95
N ALA A 335 -8.45 -8.69 18.65
CA ALA A 335 -7.69 -9.62 17.82
C ALA A 335 -7.45 -9.06 16.41
N LEU A 336 -8.49 -8.47 15.81
CA LEU A 336 -8.37 -7.77 14.53
C LEU A 336 -7.45 -6.54 14.62
N MET A 337 -7.45 -5.80 15.73
CA MET A 337 -6.55 -4.67 15.94
C MET A 337 -5.09 -5.11 16.05
N PHE A 338 -4.80 -6.18 16.77
CA PHE A 338 -3.44 -6.72 16.84
C PHE A 338 -2.98 -7.27 15.49
N GLN A 339 -3.85 -7.99 14.78
CA GLN A 339 -3.55 -8.50 13.43
C GLN A 339 -3.05 -7.41 12.50
N ARG A 340 -3.52 -6.18 12.69
CA ARG A 340 -3.09 -5.06 11.87
C ARG A 340 -1.59 -4.82 11.95
N GLY A 341 -0.97 -5.01 13.13
CA GLY A 341 0.47 -4.87 13.34
C GLY A 341 1.31 -6.05 12.84
N VAL A 342 0.69 -7.08 12.25
CA VAL A 342 1.34 -8.30 11.80
C VAL A 342 1.31 -8.40 10.27
N LEU A 343 2.48 -8.34 9.66
CA LEU A 343 2.68 -8.59 8.23
C LEU A 343 2.80 -10.11 8.00
N SER A 344 1.76 -10.73 7.44
CA SER A 344 1.84 -12.13 7.02
C SER A 344 2.62 -12.25 5.71
N LEU A 345 3.61 -13.14 5.67
CA LEU A 345 4.43 -13.34 4.47
C LEU A 345 3.86 -14.44 3.58
N GLY A 346 3.10 -15.37 4.15
CA GLY A 346 2.46 -16.45 3.42
C GLY A 346 2.27 -17.71 4.24
N ARG A 347 1.57 -18.67 3.62
CA ARG A 347 1.31 -20.02 4.14
C ARG A 347 1.93 -21.05 3.20
N HIS A 348 2.39 -22.18 3.75
CA HIS A 348 2.95 -23.25 2.93
C HIS A 348 2.76 -24.63 3.52
N PRO A 349 2.39 -25.62 2.68
CA PRO A 349 2.27 -27.00 3.10
C PRO A 349 3.63 -27.55 3.51
N VAL A 350 3.67 -28.15 4.70
CA VAL A 350 4.88 -28.77 5.27
C VAL A 350 4.53 -30.13 5.85
N THR A 351 5.54 -30.98 6.01
CA THR A 351 5.41 -32.21 6.80
C THR A 351 6.12 -32.00 8.13
N ILE A 352 5.37 -32.12 9.22
CA ILE A 352 5.84 -31.94 10.59
C ILE A 352 6.08 -33.32 11.19
N THR A 353 7.32 -33.60 11.60
CA THR A 353 7.71 -34.87 12.22
C THR A 353 8.10 -34.65 13.67
N ALA A 354 7.45 -35.32 14.61
CA ALA A 354 7.88 -35.33 16.01
C ALA A 354 9.16 -36.18 16.13
N THR A 355 10.30 -35.57 16.42
CA THR A 355 11.59 -36.27 16.52
C THR A 355 11.88 -36.75 17.94
N ASP A 356 11.28 -36.11 18.95
CA ASP A 356 11.33 -36.49 20.36
C ASP A 356 10.08 -35.91 21.07
N THR A 357 9.91 -36.22 22.36
CA THR A 357 8.77 -35.84 23.23
C THR A 357 8.42 -34.35 23.15
N ASN A 358 9.40 -33.48 22.88
CA ASN A 358 9.21 -32.03 22.75
C ASN A 358 10.00 -31.45 21.56
N ARG A 359 10.35 -32.26 20.56
CA ARG A 359 11.13 -31.80 19.41
C ARG A 359 10.44 -32.16 18.12
N PHE A 360 10.52 -31.27 17.15
CA PHE A 360 9.97 -31.49 15.84
C PHE A 360 10.96 -31.08 14.74
N ALA A 361 10.79 -31.70 13.58
CA ALA A 361 11.41 -31.29 12.34
C ALA A 361 10.30 -30.93 11.34
N VAL A 362 10.44 -29.80 10.68
CA VAL A 362 9.55 -29.35 9.60
C VAL A 362 10.29 -29.58 8.29
N THR A 363 9.61 -30.27 7.38
CA THR A 363 10.15 -30.58 6.05
C THR A 363 9.27 -29.99 4.96
N SER A 364 9.91 -29.51 3.90
CA SER A 364 9.25 -29.10 2.66
C SER A 364 9.76 -30.00 1.54
N GLY A 365 8.99 -31.04 1.22
CA GLY A 365 9.49 -32.14 0.39
C GLY A 365 10.54 -32.95 1.15
N GLU A 366 11.74 -33.11 0.56
CA GLU A 366 12.83 -33.88 1.16
C GLU A 366 13.76 -33.03 2.06
N THR A 367 13.57 -31.71 2.08
CA THR A 367 14.45 -30.79 2.80
C THR A 367 13.90 -30.46 4.18
N VAL A 368 14.72 -30.65 5.22
CA VAL A 368 14.43 -30.12 6.56
C VAL A 368 14.66 -28.62 6.54
N VAL A 369 13.60 -27.84 6.73
CA VAL A 369 13.63 -26.37 6.66
C VAL A 369 13.69 -25.72 8.05
N MET A 370 13.30 -26.47 9.08
CA MET A 370 13.29 -25.97 10.46
C MET A 370 13.30 -27.14 11.43
N THR A 371 13.97 -26.98 12.57
CA THR A 371 13.80 -27.84 13.74
C THR A 371 13.52 -26.98 14.94
N GLY A 372 12.62 -27.43 15.82
CA GLY A 372 12.26 -26.64 16.99
C GLY A 372 11.90 -27.52 18.18
N THR A 373 11.56 -26.86 19.27
CA THR A 373 10.96 -27.47 20.45
C THR A 373 9.49 -27.07 20.53
N GLY A 374 8.61 -28.04 20.76
CA GLY A 374 7.18 -27.82 20.83
C GLY A 374 6.43 -29.13 21.04
N THR A 375 5.25 -29.06 21.62
CA THR A 375 4.35 -30.20 21.79
C THR A 375 3.39 -30.25 20.62
N PHE A 376 3.47 -31.32 19.83
CA PHE A 376 2.44 -31.69 18.87
C PHE A 376 1.73 -32.95 19.38
N ASP A 377 0.46 -33.10 19.07
CA ASP A 377 -0.28 -34.36 19.27
C ASP A 377 0.15 -35.42 18.22
N LEU A 378 1.46 -35.62 18.09
CA LEU A 378 2.08 -36.58 17.19
C LEU A 378 2.97 -37.53 18.01
N PRO A 379 2.81 -38.85 17.88
CA PRO A 379 3.74 -39.81 18.49
C PRO A 379 5.18 -39.56 18.01
N THR A 380 6.18 -39.80 18.86
CA THR A 380 7.59 -39.72 18.44
C THR A 380 7.85 -40.61 17.22
N GLY A 381 8.43 -40.03 16.17
CA GLY A 381 8.67 -40.63 14.87
C GLY A 381 7.50 -40.50 13.88
N ALA A 382 6.33 -40.03 14.30
CA ALA A 382 5.20 -39.79 13.41
C ALA A 382 5.39 -38.47 12.65
N ALA A 383 4.97 -38.49 11.39
CA ALA A 383 4.91 -37.33 10.51
C ALA A 383 3.44 -37.04 10.17
N ALA A 384 3.09 -35.76 10.09
CA ALA A 384 1.79 -35.32 9.62
C ALA A 384 1.93 -34.15 8.64
N ASP A 385 1.04 -34.12 7.66
CA ASP A 385 0.89 -32.97 6.79
C ASP A 385 0.30 -31.80 7.58
N GLY A 386 0.84 -30.62 7.32
CA GLY A 386 0.52 -29.40 8.03
C GLY A 386 0.73 -28.16 7.18
N GLN A 387 0.64 -27.00 7.83
CA GLN A 387 0.87 -25.69 7.24
C GLN A 387 1.83 -24.89 8.13
N ALA A 388 2.80 -24.23 7.51
CA ALA A 388 3.61 -23.20 8.12
C ALA A 388 3.11 -21.83 7.67
N GLU A 389 2.68 -20.99 8.61
CA GLU A 389 2.33 -19.59 8.39
C GLU A 389 3.40 -18.69 9.00
N ILE A 390 3.88 -17.73 8.21
CA ILE A 390 4.94 -16.81 8.65
C ILE A 390 4.38 -15.42 8.84
N SER A 391 4.77 -14.80 9.94
CA SER A 391 4.36 -13.47 10.33
C SER A 391 5.54 -12.64 10.79
N LEU A 392 5.55 -11.36 10.42
CA LEU A 392 6.48 -10.36 10.92
C LEU A 392 5.72 -9.30 11.70
N ASP A 393 6.21 -8.91 12.86
CA ASP A 393 5.76 -7.68 13.50
C ASP A 393 6.23 -6.48 12.68
N ALA A 394 5.31 -5.59 12.31
CA ALA A 394 5.64 -4.42 11.50
C ALA A 394 6.64 -3.50 12.22
N TYR A 395 6.49 -3.28 13.52
CA TYR A 395 7.30 -2.30 14.23
C TYR A 395 8.67 -2.82 14.65
N SER A 396 8.69 -3.99 15.31
CA SER A 396 9.89 -4.60 15.87
C SER A 396 10.60 -5.50 14.87
N GLY A 397 9.88 -6.10 13.91
CA GLY A 397 10.45 -7.03 12.93
C GLY A 397 10.69 -8.40 13.51
N CYS A 398 10.16 -8.68 14.70
CA CYS A 398 10.16 -10.02 15.24
C CYS A 398 9.39 -10.94 14.30
N ALA A 399 9.87 -12.16 14.12
CA ALA A 399 9.21 -13.17 13.30
C ALA A 399 8.48 -14.17 14.20
N ALA A 400 7.33 -14.63 13.72
CA ALA A 400 6.62 -15.79 14.26
C ALA A 400 6.34 -16.78 13.13
N ILE A 401 6.50 -18.07 13.41
CA ILE A 401 6.10 -19.16 12.53
C ILE A 401 5.06 -19.99 13.28
N ALA A 402 3.84 -20.02 12.76
CA ALA A 402 2.77 -20.89 13.26
C ALA A 402 2.74 -22.19 12.44
N LEU A 403 2.81 -23.32 13.12
CA LEU A 403 2.82 -24.66 12.54
C LEU A 403 1.55 -25.40 12.95
N SER A 404 0.68 -25.68 11.99
CA SER A 404 -0.59 -26.37 12.24
C SER A 404 -0.65 -27.72 11.52
N THR A 405 -1.32 -28.70 12.13
CA THR A 405 -1.68 -29.99 11.51
C THR A 405 -3.20 -30.12 11.47
N ALA A 406 -3.74 -31.02 10.65
CA ALA A 406 -5.17 -31.24 10.57
C ALA A 406 -5.75 -31.70 11.94
N GLY A 407 -6.47 -30.79 12.62
CA GLY A 407 -7.15 -31.05 13.88
C GLY A 407 -6.28 -30.90 15.15
N GLY A 408 -5.02 -30.48 15.03
CA GLY A 408 -4.14 -30.23 16.17
C GLY A 408 -4.08 -28.76 16.57
N GLN A 409 -3.70 -28.48 17.82
CA GLN A 409 -3.32 -27.14 18.25
C GLN A 409 -2.04 -26.71 17.53
N PRO A 410 -1.94 -25.45 17.05
CA PRO A 410 -0.75 -24.97 16.38
C PRO A 410 0.42 -24.85 17.37
N ALA A 411 1.62 -25.21 16.91
CA ALA A 411 2.87 -24.88 17.62
C ALA A 411 3.46 -23.59 17.04
N TYR A 412 4.24 -22.88 17.84
CA TYR A 412 4.80 -21.59 17.47
C TYR A 412 6.31 -21.57 17.65
N TRP A 413 6.99 -20.92 16.71
CA TRP A 413 8.37 -20.48 16.86
C TRP A 413 8.40 -18.96 16.76
N PHE A 414 9.30 -18.36 17.53
CA PHE A 414 9.53 -16.93 17.55
C PHE A 414 11.02 -16.66 17.33
N SER A 415 11.34 -15.55 16.68
CA SER A 415 12.74 -15.10 16.57
C SER A 415 13.32 -14.77 17.95
N ASP A 416 14.63 -14.86 18.10
CA ASP A 416 15.31 -14.71 19.40
C ASP A 416 15.11 -13.33 20.04
N ASP A 417 14.78 -12.31 19.24
CA ASP A 417 14.51 -10.94 19.69
C ASP A 417 13.03 -10.68 20.02
N ALA A 418 12.15 -11.66 19.83
CA ALA A 418 10.75 -11.58 20.19
C ALA A 418 10.59 -11.46 21.72
N SER A 419 10.10 -10.32 22.19
CA SER A 419 9.83 -10.12 23.61
C SER A 419 8.72 -11.06 24.11
N GLN A 420 8.77 -11.46 25.38
CA GLN A 420 7.73 -12.31 25.97
C GLN A 420 6.33 -11.68 25.87
N GLU A 421 6.25 -10.35 26.00
CA GLU A 421 5.01 -9.59 25.86
C GLU A 421 4.43 -9.75 24.44
N TRP A 422 5.26 -9.58 23.42
CA TRP A 422 4.84 -9.75 22.03
C TRP A 422 4.45 -11.20 21.73
N GLN A 423 5.22 -12.19 22.21
CA GLN A 423 4.87 -13.60 22.06
C GLN A 423 3.48 -13.90 22.65
N ASN A 424 3.21 -13.43 23.88
CA ASN A 424 1.92 -13.63 24.52
C ASN A 424 0.79 -12.94 23.75
N SER A 425 1.01 -11.70 23.30
CA SER A 425 0.02 -10.94 22.53
C SER A 425 -0.29 -11.61 21.18
N PHE A 426 0.74 -12.13 20.50
CA PHE A 426 0.61 -12.88 19.27
C PHE A 426 -0.20 -14.16 19.47
N LEU A 427 0.13 -14.95 20.50
CA LEU A 427 -0.58 -16.20 20.81
C LEU A 427 -2.06 -15.96 21.12
N ASN A 428 -2.35 -15.01 22.01
CA ASN A 428 -3.72 -14.67 22.38
C ASN A 428 -4.53 -14.20 21.16
N THR A 429 -3.90 -13.40 20.29
CA THR A 429 -4.55 -12.93 19.07
C THR A 429 -4.81 -14.07 18.09
N ARG A 430 -3.87 -14.98 17.89
CA ARG A 430 -4.05 -16.12 16.97
C ARG A 430 -5.17 -17.05 17.42
N GLU A 431 -5.28 -17.28 18.73
CA GLU A 431 -6.40 -18.02 19.30
C GLU A 431 -7.73 -17.33 19.02
N ALA A 432 -7.82 -16.02 19.27
CA ALA A 432 -9.02 -15.23 19.04
C ALA A 432 -9.39 -15.12 17.54
N LEU A 433 -8.42 -14.98 16.64
CA LEU A 433 -8.65 -14.95 15.19
C LEU A 433 -9.13 -16.29 14.66
N SER A 434 -8.60 -17.41 15.16
CA SER A 434 -9.08 -18.75 14.80
C SER A 434 -10.56 -18.93 15.13
N GLN A 435 -11.02 -18.33 16.23
CA GLN A 435 -12.44 -18.28 16.59
C GLN A 435 -13.22 -17.35 15.64
N ALA A 436 -12.68 -16.15 15.35
CA ALA A 436 -13.32 -15.12 14.53
C ALA A 436 -13.34 -15.40 13.01
N GLU A 437 -12.43 -16.20 12.46
CA GLU A 437 -12.43 -16.58 11.03
C GLU A 437 -13.73 -17.34 10.67
N GLY A 438 -14.25 -18.16 11.58
CA GLY A 438 -15.56 -18.80 11.44
C GLY A 438 -16.70 -17.78 11.34
N GLU A 439 -16.66 -16.74 12.18
CA GLU A 439 -17.67 -15.68 12.22
C GLU A 439 -17.62 -14.77 10.98
N SER A 440 -16.42 -14.47 10.47
CA SER A 440 -16.23 -13.59 9.31
C SER A 440 -16.86 -14.16 8.03
N GLN A 441 -16.82 -15.48 7.85
CA GLN A 441 -17.46 -16.16 6.72
C GLN A 441 -18.99 -16.09 6.83
N GLU A 442 -19.54 -16.30 8.03
CA GLU A 442 -20.97 -16.13 8.31
C GLU A 442 -21.42 -14.67 8.15
N PHE A 443 -20.54 -13.74 8.49
CA PHE A 443 -20.79 -12.31 8.36
C PHE A 443 -20.91 -11.86 6.89
N LEU A 444 -20.08 -12.40 5.99
CA LEU A 444 -20.24 -12.12 4.55
C LEU A 444 -21.58 -12.58 4.00
N VAL A 445 -22.09 -13.70 4.53
CA VAL A 445 -23.44 -14.18 4.22
C VAL A 445 -24.46 -13.21 4.80
N LEU A 446 -24.25 -12.74 6.02
CA LEU A 446 -25.13 -11.80 6.69
C LEU A 446 -25.23 -10.46 5.97
N LEU A 447 -24.12 -9.82 5.59
CA LEU A 447 -24.16 -8.58 4.80
C LEU A 447 -24.91 -8.77 3.49
N ARG A 448 -24.71 -9.90 2.81
CA ARG A 448 -25.45 -10.21 1.58
C ARG A 448 -26.94 -10.38 1.85
N ASP A 449 -27.31 -11.00 2.96
CA ASP A 449 -28.71 -11.22 3.32
C ASP A 449 -29.39 -9.92 3.77
N VAL A 450 -28.71 -9.07 4.55
CA VAL A 450 -29.17 -7.72 4.86
C VAL A 450 -29.34 -6.91 3.58
N ALA A 451 -28.35 -6.94 2.68
CA ALA A 451 -28.41 -6.20 1.43
C ALA A 451 -29.49 -6.73 0.46
N LYS A 452 -29.84 -8.02 0.53
CA LYS A 452 -30.98 -8.61 -0.21
C LYS A 452 -32.33 -8.24 0.41
N GLN A 453 -32.45 -8.30 1.73
CA GLN A 453 -33.70 -8.02 2.45
C GLN A 453 -34.04 -6.52 2.41
N ALA A 454 -33.04 -5.68 2.65
CA ALA A 454 -33.11 -4.26 2.40
C ALA A 454 -32.85 -4.02 0.90
N SER A 455 -33.79 -4.43 0.05
CA SER A 455 -33.78 -4.39 -1.43
C SER A 455 -33.33 -3.08 -2.11
N GLY A 456 -32.96 -2.04 -1.35
CA GLY A 456 -32.30 -0.81 -1.79
C GLY A 456 -30.87 -0.58 -1.27
N VAL A 457 -30.15 -1.56 -0.68
CA VAL A 457 -28.79 -1.36 -0.11
C VAL A 457 -27.65 -1.67 -1.07
N LEU A 458 -27.79 -2.69 -1.93
CA LEU A 458 -26.74 -3.03 -2.92
C LEU A 458 -26.50 -1.88 -3.92
N TYR A 459 -27.59 -1.23 -4.35
CA TYR A 459 -27.53 -0.17 -5.35
C TYR A 459 -26.76 1.08 -4.85
N PRO A 460 -26.96 1.59 -3.63
CA PRO A 460 -26.13 2.63 -3.03
C PRO A 460 -24.64 2.28 -2.90
N LEU A 461 -24.29 1.03 -2.60
CA LEU A 461 -22.88 0.62 -2.50
C LEU A 461 -22.19 0.65 -3.85
N GLU A 462 -22.85 0.10 -4.89
CA GLU A 462 -22.36 0.18 -6.27
C GLU A 462 -22.25 1.63 -6.73
N ILE A 463 -23.25 2.48 -6.45
CA ILE A 463 -23.18 3.92 -6.77
C ILE A 463 -22.02 4.59 -6.05
N ALA A 464 -21.84 4.35 -4.75
CA ALA A 464 -20.77 4.98 -3.97
C ALA A 464 -19.39 4.59 -4.52
N ARG A 465 -19.20 3.29 -4.81
CA ARG A 465 -17.97 2.78 -5.43
C ARG A 465 -17.76 3.34 -6.82
N ASP A 466 -18.78 3.37 -7.67
CA ASP A 466 -18.68 3.83 -9.05
C ASP A 466 -18.40 5.35 -9.09
N ARG A 467 -19.04 6.14 -8.21
CA ARG A 467 -18.73 7.59 -8.04
C ARG A 467 -17.29 7.82 -7.60
N ALA A 468 -16.83 7.06 -6.61
CA ALA A 468 -15.45 7.14 -6.14
C ALA A 468 -14.46 6.74 -7.23
N THR A 469 -14.75 5.67 -7.97
CA THR A 469 -13.96 5.20 -9.11
C THR A 469 -13.91 6.25 -10.21
N GLU A 470 -15.04 6.87 -10.55
CA GLU A 470 -15.13 7.96 -11.50
C GLU A 470 -14.29 9.17 -11.05
N ALA A 471 -14.33 9.52 -9.76
CA ALA A 471 -13.49 10.58 -9.20
C ALA A 471 -11.99 10.31 -9.34
N THR A 472 -11.56 9.03 -9.34
CA THR A 472 -10.14 8.69 -9.58
C THR A 472 -9.65 9.01 -10.99
N THR A 473 -10.54 9.27 -11.95
CA THR A 473 -10.13 9.77 -13.28
C THR A 473 -9.41 11.12 -13.18
N VAL A 474 -9.73 11.93 -12.16
CA VAL A 474 -9.02 13.17 -11.83
C VAL A 474 -7.54 12.90 -11.56
N PHE A 475 -7.19 11.77 -10.93
CA PHE A 475 -5.79 11.41 -10.68
C PHE A 475 -5.02 11.18 -11.97
N THR A 476 -5.64 10.52 -12.94
CA THR A 476 -5.04 10.33 -14.26
C THR A 476 -4.83 11.67 -14.96
N HIS A 477 -5.82 12.56 -14.92
CA HIS A 477 -5.71 13.89 -15.52
C HIS A 477 -4.67 14.77 -14.84
N LEU A 478 -4.63 14.77 -13.51
CA LEU A 478 -3.64 15.51 -12.73
C LEU A 478 -2.22 15.00 -13.02
N ALA A 479 -2.02 13.69 -13.02
CA ALA A 479 -0.75 13.07 -13.37
C ALA A 479 -0.30 13.50 -14.78
N VAL A 480 -1.19 13.42 -15.77
CA VAL A 480 -0.90 13.86 -17.14
C VAL A 480 -0.58 15.36 -17.19
N ALA A 481 -1.34 16.20 -16.50
CA ALA A 481 -1.14 17.65 -16.48
C ALA A 481 0.23 18.01 -15.89
N VAL A 482 0.56 17.48 -14.72
CA VAL A 482 1.85 17.73 -14.06
C VAL A 482 3.02 17.22 -14.90
N LEU A 483 2.91 16.01 -15.47
CA LEU A 483 3.96 15.45 -16.32
C LEU A 483 4.12 16.25 -17.62
N THR A 484 3.03 16.73 -18.21
CA THR A 484 3.07 17.60 -19.39
C THR A 484 3.74 18.94 -19.04
N ALA A 485 3.35 19.55 -17.93
CA ALA A 485 3.92 20.82 -17.47
C ALA A 485 5.42 20.70 -17.15
N ALA A 486 5.85 19.60 -16.51
CA ALA A 486 7.25 19.30 -16.24
C ALA A 486 8.08 19.06 -17.53
N MET A 487 7.43 18.67 -18.63
CA MET A 487 8.09 18.49 -19.93
C MET A 487 8.15 19.79 -20.74
N ASP A 488 7.10 20.60 -20.69
CA ASP A 488 7.03 21.88 -21.41
C ASP A 488 7.89 22.96 -20.73
N HIS A 489 8.06 22.85 -19.41
CA HIS A 489 8.82 23.77 -18.59
C HIS A 489 9.76 22.99 -17.67
N ARG A 490 11.04 23.40 -17.57
CA ARG A 490 12.04 22.81 -16.65
C ARG A 490 11.67 22.89 -15.16
N VAL A 491 10.50 23.45 -14.85
CA VAL A 491 9.85 23.57 -13.54
C VAL A 491 8.35 23.40 -13.81
N PRO A 492 7.61 22.54 -13.08
CA PRO A 492 6.18 22.32 -13.32
C PRO A 492 5.39 23.64 -13.31
N ASP A 493 4.69 23.95 -14.40
CA ASP A 493 3.73 25.07 -14.46
C ASP A 493 2.45 24.67 -13.72
N LEU A 494 2.42 24.97 -12.42
CA LEU A 494 1.29 24.69 -11.54
C LEU A 494 0.04 25.52 -11.90
N ASP A 495 0.18 26.63 -12.62
CA ASP A 495 -0.96 27.41 -13.12
C ASP A 495 -1.64 26.70 -14.29
N ALA A 496 -0.86 25.99 -15.13
CA ALA A 496 -1.41 25.11 -16.16
C ALA A 496 -2.12 23.88 -15.55
N VAL A 497 -1.63 23.35 -14.42
CA VAL A 497 -2.31 22.30 -13.65
C VAL A 497 -3.62 22.82 -13.07
N ALA A 498 -3.62 24.00 -12.43
CA ALA A 498 -4.82 24.65 -11.93
C ALA A 498 -5.83 24.95 -13.05
N THR A 499 -5.35 25.40 -14.22
CA THR A 499 -6.19 25.63 -15.41
C THR A 499 -6.76 24.32 -15.97
N ALA A 500 -5.99 23.23 -15.94
CA ALA A 500 -6.47 21.90 -16.33
C ALA A 500 -7.53 21.37 -15.36
N VAL A 501 -7.39 21.66 -14.05
CA VAL A 501 -8.39 21.38 -13.02
C VAL A 501 -9.64 22.25 -13.20
N ASP A 502 -9.47 23.54 -13.50
CA ASP A 502 -10.58 24.46 -13.81
C ASP A 502 -11.33 24.07 -15.10
N LEU A 503 -10.63 23.50 -16.09
CA LEU A 503 -11.23 22.93 -17.31
C LEU A 503 -12.11 21.70 -17.03
N LEU A 504 -11.93 21.01 -15.89
CA LEU A 504 -12.79 19.92 -15.44
C LEU A 504 -14.14 20.41 -14.92
N GLY A 505 -14.27 21.68 -14.51
CA GLY A 505 -15.50 22.25 -13.97
C GLY A 505 -16.65 22.35 -14.99
N PRO A 506 -16.44 22.78 -16.25
CA PRO A 506 -17.52 22.90 -17.25
C PRO A 506 -17.63 21.75 -18.25
N SER A 507 -16.59 20.94 -18.47
CA SER A 507 -16.49 20.12 -19.70
C SER A 507 -17.01 18.68 -19.60
N GLY A 508 -17.14 18.11 -18.39
CA GLY A 508 -17.58 16.72 -18.20
C GLY A 508 -16.67 15.64 -18.82
N LEU A 509 -16.81 14.39 -18.35
CA LEU A 509 -15.88 13.27 -18.57
C LEU A 509 -15.66 12.80 -20.03
N ALA A 510 -16.38 13.29 -21.03
CA ALA A 510 -16.34 12.70 -22.38
C ALA A 510 -15.18 13.20 -23.28
N GLY A 511 -14.51 14.31 -22.95
CA GLY A 511 -13.56 14.97 -23.86
C GLY A 511 -12.12 14.42 -23.86
N VAL A 512 -11.76 13.52 -22.94
CA VAL A 512 -10.34 13.15 -22.70
C VAL A 512 -9.95 11.78 -23.29
N PHE A 513 -10.92 10.97 -23.70
CA PHE A 513 -10.69 9.59 -24.16
C PHE A 513 -9.85 9.45 -25.45
N ASP A 514 -9.60 10.52 -26.19
CA ASP A 514 -8.80 10.48 -27.43
C ASP A 514 -7.26 10.60 -27.20
N ARG A 515 -6.78 10.61 -25.95
CA ARG A 515 -5.37 10.89 -25.60
C ARG A 515 -4.52 9.69 -25.14
N ILE A 516 -5.02 8.45 -25.20
CA ILE A 516 -4.31 7.22 -24.78
C ILE A 516 -2.94 7.04 -25.48
N ARG A 517 -2.79 7.54 -26.71
CA ARG A 517 -1.50 7.50 -27.44
C ARG A 517 -0.42 8.39 -26.82
N HIS A 518 -0.80 9.48 -26.16
CA HIS A 518 0.16 10.39 -25.53
C HIS A 518 0.68 9.81 -24.22
N ILE A 519 -0.18 9.18 -23.41
CA ILE A 519 0.21 8.53 -22.15
C ILE A 519 1.23 7.41 -22.40
N ARG A 520 1.05 6.61 -23.46
CA ARG A 520 2.01 5.55 -23.83
C ARG A 520 3.37 6.11 -24.26
N ALA A 521 3.40 7.20 -25.02
CA ALA A 521 4.65 7.85 -25.41
C ALA A 521 5.37 8.50 -24.20
N LEU A 522 4.62 9.06 -23.25
CA LEU A 522 5.12 9.66 -22.02
C LEU A 522 5.66 8.61 -21.04
N ALA A 523 4.95 7.50 -20.87
CA ALA A 523 5.40 6.36 -20.06
C ALA A 523 6.69 5.75 -20.62
N TRP A 524 6.82 5.67 -21.96
CA TRP A 524 8.05 5.22 -22.62
C TRP A 524 9.21 6.22 -22.47
N GLY A 525 8.94 7.52 -22.61
CA GLY A 525 9.93 8.57 -22.32
C GLY A 525 10.41 8.53 -20.87
N GLY A 526 9.49 8.33 -19.92
CA GLY A 526 9.80 8.11 -18.50
C GLY A 526 10.59 6.83 -18.23
N LEU A 527 10.31 5.73 -18.93
CA LEU A 527 11.06 4.47 -18.85
C LEU A 527 12.52 4.65 -19.31
N VAL A 528 12.72 5.35 -20.44
CA VAL A 528 14.05 5.67 -20.97
C VAL A 528 14.83 6.61 -20.04
N MET A 529 14.16 7.58 -19.42
CA MET A 529 14.79 8.55 -18.51
C MET A 529 15.07 8.00 -17.10
N SER A 530 14.18 7.16 -16.56
CA SER A 530 14.26 6.65 -15.17
C SER A 530 15.23 5.49 -14.97
N THR A 531 15.74 4.89 -16.05
CA THR A 531 16.74 3.82 -15.94
C THR A 531 18.15 4.35 -15.71
N GLY A 532 18.43 5.63 -16.01
CA GLY A 532 19.78 6.21 -15.90
C GLY A 532 20.86 5.42 -16.68
N ALA A 533 20.46 4.52 -17.59
CA ALA A 533 21.29 3.42 -18.06
C ALA A 533 21.56 3.43 -19.57
N LEU A 534 21.03 4.40 -20.33
CA LEU A 534 21.23 4.43 -21.78
C LEU A 534 22.23 5.53 -22.16
N PRO A 535 23.47 5.15 -22.54
CA PRO A 535 24.55 6.10 -22.80
C PRO A 535 24.39 6.85 -24.12
N ASP A 536 23.53 6.39 -25.05
CA ASP A 536 23.33 6.99 -26.37
C ASP A 536 22.00 6.58 -27.04
N VAL A 537 21.65 7.34 -28.09
CA VAL A 537 20.44 7.16 -28.92
C VAL A 537 20.40 5.82 -29.64
N ASP A 538 21.57 5.25 -29.98
CA ASP A 538 21.66 3.97 -30.68
C ASP A 538 21.25 2.81 -29.76
N THR A 539 21.58 2.91 -28.47
CA THR A 539 21.16 1.94 -27.46
C THR A 539 19.64 2.02 -27.22
N ALA A 540 19.07 3.23 -27.16
CA ALA A 540 17.62 3.41 -27.06
C ALA A 540 16.87 2.90 -28.30
N ARG A 541 17.43 3.15 -29.49
CA ARG A 541 16.92 2.62 -30.76
C ARG A 541 16.93 1.11 -30.79
N LYS A 542 18.03 0.49 -30.36
CA LYS A 542 18.17 -0.96 -30.32
C LYS A 542 17.14 -1.60 -29.37
N LEU A 543 16.99 -1.07 -28.16
CA LEU A 543 15.99 -1.57 -27.20
C LEU A 543 14.56 -1.37 -27.72
N PHE A 544 14.28 -0.24 -28.37
CA PHE A 544 12.99 -0.04 -29.01
C PHE A 544 12.74 -1.06 -30.12
N GLU A 545 13.73 -1.37 -30.96
CA GLU A 545 13.58 -2.37 -32.02
C GLU A 545 13.39 -3.79 -31.46
N GLU A 546 14.06 -4.13 -30.36
CA GLU A 546 13.89 -5.40 -29.65
C GLU A 546 12.47 -5.54 -29.07
N ASP A 547 11.94 -4.48 -28.45
CA ASP A 547 10.59 -4.47 -27.89
C ASP A 547 9.49 -4.34 -28.98
N ARG A 548 9.77 -3.63 -30.07
CA ARG A 548 8.86 -3.48 -31.21
C ARG A 548 8.44 -4.83 -31.77
N ASP A 549 9.41 -5.73 -31.93
CA ASP A 549 9.20 -7.07 -32.48
C ASP A 549 8.43 -7.97 -31.50
N ILE A 550 8.59 -7.76 -30.19
CA ILE A 550 7.82 -8.43 -29.13
C ILE A 550 6.35 -7.96 -29.14
N HIS A 551 6.12 -6.68 -29.37
CA HIS A 551 4.79 -6.06 -29.25
C HIS A 551 4.04 -5.88 -30.56
N GLY A 552 4.61 -6.31 -31.69
CA GLY A 552 3.98 -6.22 -33.01
C GLY A 552 3.73 -4.78 -33.47
N VAL A 553 4.55 -3.83 -33.01
CA VAL A 553 4.43 -2.41 -33.39
C VAL A 553 5.02 -2.25 -34.79
N SER A 554 4.24 -1.71 -35.74
CA SER A 554 4.70 -1.60 -37.14
C SER A 554 5.62 -0.40 -37.40
N ASP A 555 5.67 0.55 -36.48
CA ASP A 555 6.48 1.75 -36.62
C ASP A 555 7.88 1.52 -36.03
N ASP A 556 8.92 1.95 -36.74
CA ASP A 556 10.28 1.95 -36.24
C ASP A 556 10.53 3.11 -35.26
N PHE A 557 11.68 3.05 -34.57
CA PHE A 557 12.06 4.04 -33.56
C PHE A 557 12.03 5.46 -34.13
N ASP A 558 12.59 5.65 -35.33
CA ASP A 558 12.69 6.96 -35.96
C ASP A 558 11.33 7.51 -36.36
N ARG A 559 10.44 6.67 -36.86
CA ARG A 559 9.07 7.04 -37.26
C ARG A 559 8.19 7.35 -36.06
N THR A 560 8.38 6.63 -34.95
CA THR A 560 7.73 6.90 -33.66
C THR A 560 8.22 8.22 -33.08
N MET A 561 9.54 8.43 -33.08
CA MET A 561 10.14 9.70 -32.65
C MET A 561 9.76 10.86 -33.57
N ASP A 562 9.64 10.65 -34.88
CA ASP A 562 9.17 11.66 -35.84
C ASP A 562 7.67 11.92 -35.72
N LEU A 563 6.86 10.94 -35.32
CA LEU A 563 5.46 11.16 -35.01
C LEU A 563 5.33 12.01 -33.74
N ILE A 564 6.08 11.69 -32.69
CA ILE A 564 6.17 12.48 -31.46
C ILE A 564 6.64 13.91 -31.80
N ARG A 565 7.70 14.04 -32.60
CA ARG A 565 8.26 15.32 -33.04
C ARG A 565 7.29 16.13 -33.89
N ARG A 566 6.62 15.53 -34.88
CA ARG A 566 5.63 16.21 -35.73
C ARG A 566 4.40 16.62 -34.94
N THR A 567 3.88 15.73 -34.11
CA THR A 567 2.73 16.02 -33.24
C THR A 567 3.07 17.12 -32.24
N GLY A 568 4.28 17.09 -31.67
CA GLY A 568 4.81 18.17 -30.83
C GLY A 568 4.99 19.47 -31.61
N THR A 569 5.49 19.43 -32.84
CA THR A 569 5.70 20.62 -33.68
C THR A 569 4.39 21.26 -34.13
N GLU A 570 3.41 20.45 -34.58
CA GLU A 570 2.10 20.91 -35.04
C GLU A 570 1.21 21.41 -33.89
N LYS A 571 1.31 20.80 -32.70
CA LYS A 571 0.45 21.16 -31.57
C LYS A 571 1.09 22.14 -30.59
N LEU A 572 2.42 22.20 -30.51
CA LEU A 572 3.15 22.98 -29.49
C LEU A 572 4.08 24.05 -30.08
N GLY A 573 4.31 24.12 -31.40
CA GLY A 573 5.16 25.15 -32.02
C GLY A 573 6.64 25.06 -31.64
N ASN A 574 7.48 24.45 -32.49
CA ASN A 574 8.88 24.07 -32.17
C ASN A 574 9.93 25.17 -32.53
N PRO A 575 11.22 25.15 -32.03
CA PRO A 575 11.84 23.96 -31.46
C PRO A 575 12.69 23.98 -30.18
N LEU A 576 12.48 22.89 -29.42
CA LEU A 576 13.44 22.20 -28.55
C LEU A 576 14.51 21.48 -29.40
N TYR A 577 15.52 22.17 -29.93
CA TYR A 577 16.80 21.56 -30.37
C TYR A 577 17.91 22.62 -30.48
N THR A 578 19.05 22.41 -29.81
CA THR A 578 20.34 22.94 -30.29
C THR A 578 21.40 21.85 -30.21
N VAL A 579 22.29 21.81 -31.21
CA VAL A 579 23.48 20.94 -31.24
C VAL A 579 24.66 21.77 -30.74
N ARG A 580 25.30 21.34 -29.66
CA ARG A 580 26.60 21.86 -29.24
C ARG A 580 27.61 20.71 -29.27
N ASP A 581 28.67 20.89 -30.03
CA ASP A 581 29.81 19.95 -30.14
C ASP A 581 29.44 18.51 -30.55
N GLY A 582 28.43 18.36 -31.41
CA GLY A 582 28.05 17.06 -31.98
C GLY A 582 27.36 16.10 -31.01
N ARG A 583 26.91 16.58 -29.84
CA ARG A 583 26.14 15.78 -28.88
C ARG A 583 24.70 16.32 -28.76
N PRO A 584 23.66 15.46 -28.81
CA PRO A 584 22.31 15.86 -28.48
C PRO A 584 22.21 16.12 -26.98
N LEU A 585 21.90 17.36 -26.60
CA LEU A 585 21.60 17.72 -25.21
C LEU A 585 20.08 17.80 -25.07
N PHE A 586 19.48 16.86 -24.34
CA PHE A 586 18.12 17.01 -23.86
C PHE A 586 18.14 17.98 -22.67
N ILE A 587 17.28 18.99 -22.74
CA ILE A 587 17.09 19.91 -21.63
C ILE A 587 16.34 19.13 -20.54
N LEU A 588 17.01 18.95 -19.40
CA LEU A 588 16.49 18.36 -18.16
C LEU A 588 15.22 19.07 -17.67
#